data_AF-A0A3B6VAR6-F1
#
_entry.id   AF-A0A3B6VAR6-F1
#
_cell.length_a   1.000
_cell.length_b   1.000
_cell.length_c   1.000
_cell.angle_alpha   90.00
_cell.angle_beta   90.00
_cell.angle_gamma   90.00
#
_symmetry.space_group_name_H-M   'P 1'
#
loop_
_entity.id
_entity.type
_entity.pdbx_description
1 polymer ?
#
loop_
_entity_poly.entity_id
_entity_poly.type
_entity_poly.pdbx_seq_one_letter_code
_entity_poly.pdbx_strand_id
1 'polypeptide(L)'
;MEKYRLVKYKKGSVILKYSQNAKDCFYIISKGSVVVNNDFYDTSSKYKMGHIVGLIASITEEPYYSTIETIEDTELWEIKIENINRINNKHLINRISNHLSSILEIWLGKYYSLIIRNKVDLYNKEDILTMASIYKENGFIDASYKLCLSYINLFNDYYDIDHFNNVKNFMKTLTKSKEPECIENNSYKMYKGYCIYTELEATNRIYYIKSGKVGIYNIADSDYITRMIYPEQCIIDAYAPNLEYKTLFTTAVVLEDSIIDIITKEELIKMVYNNAELRFKIFKMTAMKVISTILKIKSIKKTELKDKLIVLIYSILKIETLFSEIKYIKLYYTIKDIKNMIHDDIDVNDIQETLKDIDYLEFDSFDNIIVTDSDKYFKEYESYTI
;
A
#
# COMPACT_ATOMS: atom_id res chain seq x y z
N MET A 1 19.35 28.06 12.31
CA MET A 1 19.67 26.91 11.44
C MET A 1 19.01 27.14 10.09
N GLU A 2 19.77 27.08 9.00
CA GLU A 2 19.22 27.26 7.65
C GLU A 2 18.19 26.15 7.35
N LYS A 3 17.01 26.56 6.87
CA LYS A 3 15.88 25.66 6.58
C LYS A 3 16.19 24.69 5.44
N TYR A 4 17.01 25.14 4.49
CA TYR A 4 17.42 24.44 3.28
C TYR A 4 18.85 24.82 2.93
N ARG A 5 19.63 23.89 2.37
CA ARG A 5 21.00 24.13 1.90
C ARG A 5 21.10 23.83 0.41
N LEU A 6 21.67 24.74 -0.37
CA LEU A 6 21.98 24.47 -1.77
C LEU A 6 23.29 23.68 -1.85
N VAL A 7 23.26 22.50 -2.48
CA VAL A 7 24.44 21.67 -2.72
C VAL A 7 24.66 21.49 -4.22
N LYS A 8 25.92 21.38 -4.64
CA LYS A 8 26.32 21.28 -6.04
C LYS A 8 27.10 19.99 -6.26
N TYR A 9 26.71 19.25 -7.29
CA TYR A 9 27.35 18.01 -7.69
C TYR A 9 27.83 18.12 -9.13
N LYS A 10 29.03 17.60 -9.39
CA LYS A 10 29.56 17.48 -10.75
C LYS A 10 28.92 16.30 -11.47
N LYS A 11 28.87 16.33 -12.80
CA LYS A 11 28.47 15.17 -13.61
C LYS A 11 29.20 13.89 -13.14
N GLY A 12 28.49 12.77 -13.05
CA GLY A 12 29.01 11.46 -12.62
C GLY A 12 29.11 11.28 -11.10
N SER A 13 28.59 12.22 -10.30
CA SER A 13 28.58 12.08 -8.84
C SER A 13 27.42 11.21 -8.39
N VAL A 14 27.71 10.21 -7.55
CA VAL A 14 26.69 9.44 -6.84
C VAL A 14 26.20 10.23 -5.62
N ILE A 15 24.93 10.59 -5.61
CA ILE A 15 24.30 11.36 -4.54
C ILE A 15 23.80 10.41 -3.44
N LEU A 16 23.07 9.38 -3.85
CA LEU A 16 22.52 8.31 -3.01
C LEU A 16 22.95 6.97 -3.60
N LYS A 17 23.24 5.98 -2.77
CA LYS A 17 23.65 4.65 -3.23
C LYS A 17 22.73 3.59 -2.66
N TYR A 18 22.33 2.64 -3.50
CA TYR A 18 21.54 1.48 -3.12
C TYR A 18 22.09 0.79 -1.87
N SER A 19 21.18 0.33 -1.00
CA SER A 19 21.46 -0.38 0.26
C SER A 19 22.22 0.43 1.32
N GLN A 20 22.64 1.67 1.05
CA GLN A 20 23.20 2.52 2.10
C GLN A 20 22.09 3.09 2.99
N ASN A 21 22.40 3.21 4.29
CA ASN A 21 21.52 3.86 5.26
C ASN A 21 21.16 5.27 4.80
N ALA A 22 19.87 5.60 4.94
CA ALA A 22 19.40 6.92 4.56
C ALA A 22 19.96 8.00 5.48
N LYS A 23 20.34 9.13 4.87
CA LYS A 23 20.64 10.36 5.61
C LYS A 23 19.34 10.97 6.12
N ASP A 24 19.44 11.77 7.19
CA ASP A 24 18.33 12.57 7.74
C ASP A 24 17.98 13.81 6.87
N CYS A 25 18.08 13.66 5.54
CA CYS A 25 17.75 14.69 4.58
C CYS A 25 17.31 14.08 3.24
N PHE A 26 16.54 14.87 2.50
CA PHE A 26 16.16 14.59 1.12
C PHE A 26 16.46 15.79 0.23
N TYR A 27 16.37 15.60 -1.08
CA TYR A 27 16.78 16.61 -2.04
C TYR A 27 15.67 16.97 -3.01
N ILE A 28 15.62 18.24 -3.42
CA ILE A 28 14.80 18.72 -4.55
C ILE A 28 15.73 19.27 -5.62
N ILE A 29 15.61 18.77 -6.84
CA ILE A 29 16.45 19.21 -7.95
C ILE A 29 16.10 20.66 -8.32
N SER A 30 17.06 21.58 -8.21
CA SER A 30 16.88 22.99 -8.62
C SER A 30 17.41 23.25 -10.03
N LYS A 31 18.49 22.56 -10.42
CA LYS A 31 19.08 22.66 -11.75
C LYS A 31 19.76 21.34 -12.13
N GLY A 32 19.74 21.02 -13.42
CA GLY A 32 20.34 19.79 -13.94
C GLY A 32 19.40 18.59 -13.85
N SER A 33 19.98 17.40 -13.93
CA SER A 33 19.26 16.14 -14.01
C SER A 33 20.06 15.02 -13.37
N VAL A 34 19.33 14.04 -12.84
CA VAL A 34 19.89 12.81 -12.28
C VAL A 34 19.25 11.60 -12.93
N VAL A 35 19.91 10.46 -12.86
CA VAL A 35 19.33 9.15 -13.15
C VAL A 35 19.14 8.40 -11.85
N VAL A 36 17.98 7.78 -11.70
CA VAL A 36 17.61 6.91 -10.59
C VAL A 36 17.63 5.48 -11.10
N ASN A 37 18.56 4.67 -10.60
CA ASN A 37 18.73 3.25 -10.94
C ASN A 37 18.20 2.38 -9.79
N ASN A 38 17.28 1.47 -10.10
CA ASN A 38 16.73 0.52 -9.12
C ASN A 38 17.35 -0.86 -9.36
N ASP A 39 18.43 -1.16 -8.65
CA ASP A 39 19.27 -2.33 -8.92
C ASP A 39 18.48 -3.65 -8.77
N PHE A 40 17.55 -3.74 -7.81
CA PHE A 40 16.70 -4.93 -7.63
C PHE A 40 15.60 -5.10 -8.69
N TYR A 41 15.30 -4.06 -9.49
CA TYR A 41 14.23 -4.07 -10.49
C TYR A 41 14.72 -3.80 -11.92
N ASP A 42 16.03 -3.63 -12.13
CA ASP A 42 16.66 -3.28 -13.42
C ASP A 42 15.89 -2.21 -14.21
N THR A 43 15.59 -1.09 -13.53
CA THR A 43 14.92 0.06 -14.15
C THR A 43 15.64 1.34 -13.83
N SER A 44 15.83 2.17 -14.86
CA SER A 44 16.36 3.52 -14.74
C SER A 44 15.32 4.57 -15.08
N SER A 45 15.40 5.74 -14.46
CA SER A 45 14.51 6.87 -14.75
C SER A 45 15.25 8.19 -14.61
N LYS A 46 15.04 9.10 -15.56
CA LYS A 46 15.65 10.43 -15.54
C LYS A 46 14.80 11.40 -14.75
N TYR A 47 15.35 11.96 -13.68
CA TYR A 47 14.72 12.98 -12.86
C TYR A 47 15.32 14.34 -13.21
N LYS A 48 14.47 15.36 -13.28
CA LYS A 48 14.83 16.74 -13.65
C LYS A 48 14.43 17.73 -12.54
N MET A 49 14.71 19.01 -12.75
CA MET A 49 14.25 20.11 -11.91
C MET A 49 12.81 19.90 -11.37
N GLY A 50 12.65 20.11 -10.06
CA GLY A 50 11.39 19.93 -9.34
C GLY A 50 11.15 18.53 -8.77
N HIS A 51 11.83 17.50 -9.25
CA HIS A 51 11.71 16.15 -8.67
C HIS A 51 12.36 16.07 -7.29
N ILE A 52 11.78 15.21 -6.46
CA ILE A 52 12.24 14.89 -5.11
C ILE A 52 13.00 13.56 -5.15
N VAL A 53 14.11 13.49 -4.43
CA VAL A 53 14.89 12.26 -4.28
C VAL A 53 15.31 12.03 -2.82
N GLY A 54 15.41 10.75 -2.42
CA GLY A 54 15.81 10.34 -1.07
C GLY A 54 14.71 10.40 0.00
N LEU A 55 13.60 11.12 -0.23
CA LEU A 55 12.56 11.36 0.76
C LEU A 55 12.00 10.09 1.41
N ILE A 56 11.65 9.08 0.62
CA ILE A 56 11.00 7.86 1.12
C ILE A 56 11.89 7.15 2.13
N ALA A 57 13.12 6.83 1.75
CA ALA A 57 14.09 6.15 2.61
C ALA A 57 14.41 6.99 3.87
N SER A 58 14.59 8.30 3.70
CA SER A 58 14.94 9.20 4.81
C SER A 58 13.81 9.40 5.82
N ILE A 59 12.54 9.44 5.41
CA ILE A 59 11.42 9.62 6.35
C ILE A 59 11.01 8.32 7.05
N THR A 60 11.28 7.17 6.43
CA THR A 60 11.01 5.84 7.01
C THR A 60 12.21 5.29 7.76
N GLU A 61 13.38 5.92 7.67
CA GLU A 61 14.65 5.44 8.24
C GLU A 61 15.09 4.09 7.65
N GLU A 62 14.74 3.84 6.39
CA GLU A 62 15.09 2.61 5.67
C GLU A 62 16.28 2.86 4.74
N PRO A 63 17.06 1.83 4.36
CA PRO A 63 18.10 1.96 3.35
C PRO A 63 17.56 2.49 2.01
N TYR A 64 18.41 3.19 1.26
CA TYR A 64 18.06 3.64 -0.08
C TYR A 64 17.79 2.45 -1.01
N TYR A 65 16.59 2.40 -1.61
CA TYR A 65 16.21 1.35 -2.57
C TYR A 65 16.68 1.64 -4.00
N SER A 66 17.37 2.76 -4.24
CA SER A 66 17.89 3.13 -5.55
C SER A 66 19.22 3.88 -5.44
N THR A 67 20.03 3.76 -6.49
CA THR A 67 21.24 4.58 -6.69
C THR A 67 20.88 5.80 -7.53
N ILE A 68 21.35 6.98 -7.12
CA ILE A 68 21.07 8.25 -7.81
C ILE A 68 22.38 8.90 -8.21
N GLU A 69 22.55 9.10 -9.51
CA GLU A 69 23.76 9.66 -10.11
C GLU A 69 23.45 10.88 -10.97
N THR A 70 24.29 11.91 -10.90
CA THR A 70 24.17 13.09 -11.75
C THR A 70 24.61 12.81 -13.18
N ILE A 71 23.79 13.17 -14.17
CA ILE A 71 24.15 13.05 -15.59
C ILE A 71 24.73 14.34 -16.18
N GLU A 72 24.63 15.43 -15.43
CA GLU A 72 25.19 16.75 -15.71
C GLU A 72 25.49 17.48 -14.38
N ASP A 73 26.19 18.60 -14.43
CA ASP A 73 26.38 19.45 -13.25
C ASP A 73 25.00 19.85 -12.68
N THR A 74 24.74 19.46 -11.43
CA THR A 74 23.42 19.47 -10.82
C THR A 74 23.44 20.24 -9.52
N GLU A 75 22.41 21.05 -9.28
CA GLU A 75 22.18 21.77 -8.03
C GLU A 75 20.93 21.20 -7.35
N LEU A 76 21.02 20.95 -6.05
CA LEU A 76 19.95 20.36 -5.25
C LEU A 76 19.71 21.20 -4.00
N TRP A 77 18.45 21.38 -3.63
CA TRP A 77 18.06 21.84 -2.30
C TRP A 77 18.02 20.65 -1.35
N GLU A 78 18.97 20.58 -0.43
CA GLU A 78 18.97 19.65 0.69
C GLU A 78 18.01 20.14 1.78
N ILE A 79 17.10 19.27 2.20
CA ILE A 79 16.07 19.54 3.20
C ILE A 79 16.15 18.44 4.26
N LYS A 80 16.40 18.83 5.51
CA LYS A 80 16.40 17.87 6.63
C LYS A 80 14.98 17.37 6.94
N ILE A 81 14.85 16.13 7.37
CA ILE A 81 13.56 15.54 7.72
C ILE A 81 12.93 16.28 8.91
N GLU A 82 13.72 16.69 9.92
CA GLU A 82 13.26 17.52 11.04
C GLU A 82 12.54 18.82 10.61
N ASN A 83 12.82 19.32 9.40
CA ASN A 83 12.22 20.54 8.88
C ASN A 83 10.87 20.32 8.18
N ILE A 84 10.42 19.07 7.94
CA ILE A 84 9.11 18.77 7.33
C ILE A 84 7.97 19.40 8.15
N ASN A 85 8.07 19.31 9.48
CA ASN A 85 7.09 19.89 10.41
C ASN A 85 7.06 21.42 10.36
N ARG A 86 8.13 22.05 9.88
CA ARG A 86 8.29 23.51 9.77
C ARG A 86 7.97 24.03 8.37
N ILE A 87 7.53 23.18 7.44
CA ILE A 87 7.11 23.61 6.10
C ILE A 87 5.76 24.33 6.23
N ASN A 88 5.77 25.63 5.91
CA ASN A 88 4.59 26.49 5.83
C ASN A 88 4.21 26.83 4.38
N ASN A 89 4.95 26.29 3.40
CA ASN A 89 4.67 26.49 1.98
C ASN A 89 3.71 25.40 1.47
N LYS A 90 2.45 25.78 1.20
CA LYS A 90 1.40 24.88 0.71
C LYS A 90 1.79 24.17 -0.59
N HIS A 91 2.49 24.85 -1.51
CA HIS A 91 2.93 24.24 -2.77
C HIS A 91 3.96 23.14 -2.55
N LEU A 92 4.88 23.32 -1.60
CA LEU A 92 5.87 22.30 -1.25
C LEU A 92 5.21 21.08 -0.60
N ILE A 93 4.25 21.29 0.31
CA ILE A 93 3.48 20.23 0.95
C ILE A 93 2.71 19.40 -0.09
N ASN A 94 2.01 20.08 -1.01
CA ASN A 94 1.30 19.42 -2.11
C ASN A 94 2.26 18.66 -3.03
N ARG A 95 3.43 19.23 -3.32
CA ARG A 95 4.45 18.56 -4.14
C ARG A 95 4.95 17.28 -3.49
N ILE A 96 5.23 17.30 -2.19
CA ILE A 96 5.63 16.11 -1.43
C ILE A 96 4.52 15.06 -1.45
N SER A 97 3.28 15.48 -1.16
CA SER A 97 2.11 14.59 -1.16
C SER A 97 1.92 13.90 -2.51
N ASN A 98 1.93 14.69 -3.59
CA ASN A 98 1.79 14.17 -4.95
C ASN A 98 2.95 13.25 -5.33
N HIS A 99 4.18 13.61 -4.97
CA HIS A 99 5.34 12.75 -5.21
C HIS A 99 5.19 11.38 -4.53
N LEU A 100 4.82 11.35 -3.25
CA LEU A 100 4.61 10.09 -2.51
C LEU A 100 3.48 9.25 -3.12
N SER A 101 2.34 9.87 -3.43
CA SER A 101 1.22 9.16 -4.07
C SER A 101 1.60 8.59 -5.44
N SER A 102 2.26 9.37 -6.30
CA SER A 102 2.69 8.91 -7.62
C SER A 102 3.72 7.79 -7.54
N ILE A 103 4.69 7.87 -6.63
CA ILE A 103 5.70 6.83 -6.47
C ILE A 103 5.07 5.54 -5.92
N LEU A 104 4.15 5.63 -4.96
CA LEU A 104 3.39 4.48 -4.47
C LEU A 104 2.64 3.79 -5.60
N GLU A 105 1.95 4.56 -6.43
CA GLU A 105 1.20 4.04 -7.57
C GLU A 105 2.10 3.34 -8.60
N ILE A 106 3.24 3.92 -8.94
CA ILE A 106 4.24 3.32 -9.83
C ILE A 106 4.73 1.98 -9.29
N TRP A 107 5.07 1.90 -8.00
CA TRP A 107 5.57 0.66 -7.40
C TRP A 107 4.48 -0.40 -7.27
N LEU A 108 3.24 -0.01 -7.00
CA LEU A 108 2.11 -0.94 -7.02
C LEU A 108 1.87 -1.49 -8.43
N GLY A 109 1.94 -0.63 -9.45
CA GLY A 109 1.85 -1.07 -10.84
C GLY A 109 2.94 -2.07 -11.20
N LYS A 110 4.18 -1.83 -10.77
CA LYS A 110 5.30 -2.79 -10.91
C LYS A 110 5.03 -4.10 -10.18
N TYR A 111 4.56 -4.04 -8.94
CA TYR A 111 4.19 -5.22 -8.16
C TYR A 111 3.13 -6.07 -8.87
N TYR A 112 2.02 -5.45 -9.28
CA TYR A 112 0.96 -6.16 -10.02
C TYR A 112 1.45 -6.69 -11.37
N SER A 113 2.34 -5.96 -12.06
CA SER A 113 2.94 -6.45 -13.30
C SER A 113 3.81 -7.70 -13.10
N LEU A 114 4.30 -7.97 -11.89
CA LEU A 114 5.01 -9.21 -11.56
C LEU A 114 4.05 -10.34 -11.21
N ILE A 115 3.11 -10.09 -10.30
CA ILE A 115 2.27 -11.17 -9.74
C ILE A 115 1.17 -11.62 -10.70
N ILE A 116 0.57 -10.70 -11.47
CA ILE A 116 -0.54 -11.06 -12.36
C ILE A 116 -0.03 -11.85 -13.55
N ARG A 117 -0.58 -13.04 -13.76
CA ARG A 117 -0.15 -13.98 -14.79
C ARG A 117 -0.75 -13.58 -16.13
N ASN A 118 -2.06 -13.37 -16.18
CA ASN A 118 -2.75 -12.89 -17.37
C ASN A 118 -2.63 -11.37 -17.47
N LYS A 119 -1.71 -10.88 -18.30
CA LYS A 119 -1.47 -9.44 -18.45
C LYS A 119 -2.67 -8.66 -18.97
N VAL A 120 -3.69 -9.33 -19.53
CA VAL A 120 -4.97 -8.69 -19.90
C VAL A 120 -5.70 -8.17 -18.65
N ASP A 121 -5.60 -8.88 -17.53
CA ASP A 121 -6.30 -8.54 -16.27
C ASP A 121 -5.68 -7.33 -15.55
N LEU A 122 -4.49 -6.89 -16.00
CA LEU A 122 -3.98 -5.58 -15.62
C LEU A 122 -4.88 -4.45 -16.12
N TYR A 123 -5.53 -4.62 -17.27
CA TYR A 123 -6.26 -3.56 -17.97
C TYR A 123 -7.77 -3.79 -18.04
N ASN A 124 -8.19 -5.04 -17.87
CA ASN A 124 -9.59 -5.45 -17.86
C ASN A 124 -9.97 -6.00 -16.49
N LYS A 125 -11.22 -5.78 -16.10
CA LYS A 125 -11.78 -6.45 -14.92
C LYS A 125 -12.44 -7.74 -15.36
N GLU A 126 -12.43 -8.71 -14.45
CA GLU A 126 -13.24 -9.92 -14.55
C GLU A 126 -14.73 -9.58 -14.65
N ASP A 127 -15.51 -10.53 -15.15
CA ASP A 127 -16.96 -10.42 -15.16
C ASP A 127 -17.50 -10.16 -13.74
N ILE A 128 -18.54 -9.33 -13.62
CA ILE A 128 -19.04 -8.91 -12.31
C ILE A 128 -19.58 -10.07 -11.47
N LEU A 129 -20.20 -11.08 -12.09
CA LEU A 129 -20.69 -12.26 -11.36
C LEU A 129 -19.52 -13.11 -10.88
N THR A 130 -18.45 -13.21 -11.67
CA THR A 130 -17.20 -13.88 -11.26
C THR A 130 -16.58 -13.15 -10.07
N MET A 131 -16.37 -11.83 -10.17
CA MET A 131 -15.82 -11.03 -9.07
C MET A 131 -16.67 -11.19 -7.79
N ALA A 132 -17.99 -11.03 -7.91
CA ALA A 132 -18.90 -11.14 -6.77
C ALA A 132 -18.90 -12.55 -6.17
N SER A 133 -18.78 -13.60 -6.99
CA SER A 133 -18.68 -14.99 -6.51
C SER A 133 -17.38 -15.23 -5.75
N ILE A 134 -16.25 -14.75 -6.26
CA ILE A 134 -14.95 -14.87 -5.57
C ILE A 134 -15.02 -14.21 -4.19
N TYR A 135 -15.53 -12.98 -4.08
CA TYR A 135 -15.68 -12.34 -2.77
C TYR A 135 -16.62 -13.13 -1.84
N LYS A 136 -17.73 -13.67 -2.37
CA LYS A 136 -18.69 -14.46 -1.59
C LYS A 136 -18.06 -15.73 -1.02
N GLU A 137 -17.35 -16.48 -1.86
CA GLU A 137 -16.70 -17.75 -1.51
C GLU A 137 -15.60 -17.57 -0.47
N ASN A 138 -14.98 -16.39 -0.42
CA ASN A 138 -13.95 -16.03 0.54
C ASN A 138 -14.50 -15.30 1.78
N GLY A 139 -15.82 -15.31 1.99
CA GLY A 139 -16.46 -14.76 3.19
C GLY A 139 -16.66 -13.24 3.18
N PHE A 140 -16.31 -12.56 2.10
CA PHE A 140 -16.52 -11.11 1.90
C PHE A 140 -17.92 -10.82 1.32
N ILE A 141 -18.96 -11.30 2.00
CA ILE A 141 -20.35 -11.29 1.50
C ILE A 141 -20.85 -9.87 1.18
N ASP A 142 -20.53 -8.88 2.02
CA ASP A 142 -20.98 -7.50 1.78
C ASP A 142 -20.24 -6.84 0.61
N ALA A 143 -18.98 -7.20 0.36
CA ALA A 143 -18.24 -6.75 -0.82
C ALA A 143 -18.87 -7.30 -2.10
N SER A 144 -19.21 -8.59 -2.10
CA SER A 144 -19.98 -9.24 -3.17
C SER A 144 -21.30 -8.50 -3.43
N TYR A 145 -22.04 -8.17 -2.36
CA TYR A 145 -23.30 -7.44 -2.46
C TYR A 145 -23.11 -6.04 -3.05
N LYS A 146 -22.14 -5.28 -2.53
CA LYS A 146 -21.86 -3.91 -3.00
C LYS A 146 -21.36 -3.88 -4.43
N LEU A 147 -20.57 -4.87 -4.88
CA LEU A 147 -20.17 -4.98 -6.28
C LEU A 147 -21.37 -5.13 -7.21
N CYS A 148 -22.29 -6.06 -6.90
CA CYS A 148 -23.51 -6.21 -7.68
C CYS A 148 -24.36 -4.92 -7.68
N LEU A 149 -24.49 -4.26 -6.53
CA LEU A 149 -25.24 -3.02 -6.40
C LEU A 149 -24.62 -1.88 -7.24
N SER A 150 -23.30 -1.69 -7.14
CA SER A 150 -22.56 -0.68 -7.91
C SER A 150 -22.70 -0.94 -9.40
N TYR A 151 -22.59 -2.19 -9.85
CA TYR A 151 -22.80 -2.56 -11.24
C TYR A 151 -24.22 -2.22 -11.71
N ILE A 152 -25.24 -2.60 -10.95
CA ILE A 152 -26.64 -2.31 -11.28
C ILE A 152 -26.86 -0.79 -11.42
N ASN A 153 -26.27 0.01 -10.53
CA ASN A 153 -26.41 1.46 -10.55
C ASN A 153 -25.68 2.12 -11.74
N LEU A 154 -24.50 1.61 -12.11
CA LEU A 154 -23.69 2.15 -13.21
C LEU A 154 -24.22 1.77 -14.60
N PHE A 155 -24.87 0.61 -14.72
CA PHE A 155 -25.26 0.02 -16.02
C PHE A 155 -26.77 -0.20 -16.15
N ASN A 156 -27.59 0.57 -15.41
CA ASN A 156 -29.06 0.42 -15.42
C ASN A 156 -29.69 0.65 -16.81
N ASP A 157 -28.99 1.35 -17.71
CA ASP A 157 -29.46 1.69 -19.06
C ASP A 157 -28.81 0.83 -20.17
N TYR A 158 -28.09 -0.25 -19.81
CA TYR A 158 -27.40 -1.11 -20.78
C TYR A 158 -28.33 -2.17 -21.42
N TYR A 159 -28.00 -2.56 -22.66
CA TYR A 159 -28.84 -3.45 -23.48
C TYR A 159 -28.83 -4.94 -23.07
N ASP A 160 -27.91 -5.38 -22.22
CA ASP A 160 -27.82 -6.79 -21.79
C ASP A 160 -28.71 -7.09 -20.58
N ILE A 161 -30.01 -7.23 -20.86
CA ILE A 161 -31.07 -7.46 -19.87
C ILE A 161 -30.86 -8.80 -19.13
N ASP A 162 -30.37 -9.84 -19.81
CA ASP A 162 -30.21 -11.17 -19.23
C ASP A 162 -29.07 -11.20 -18.21
N HIS A 163 -27.91 -10.63 -18.56
CA HIS A 163 -26.80 -10.52 -17.62
C HIS A 163 -27.20 -9.66 -16.40
N PHE A 164 -27.87 -8.54 -16.62
CA PHE A 164 -28.36 -7.67 -15.55
C PHE A 164 -29.36 -8.39 -14.61
N ASN A 165 -30.25 -9.21 -15.16
CA ASN A 165 -31.16 -10.04 -14.37
C ASN A 165 -30.41 -11.12 -13.56
N ASN A 166 -29.37 -11.72 -14.13
CA ASN A 166 -28.51 -12.67 -13.42
C ASN A 166 -27.81 -12.01 -12.22
N VAL A 167 -27.26 -10.80 -12.39
CA VAL A 167 -26.67 -10.01 -11.30
C VAL A 167 -27.69 -9.72 -10.20
N LYS A 168 -28.91 -9.27 -10.57
CA LYS A 168 -29.99 -9.05 -9.59
C LYS A 168 -30.37 -10.32 -8.84
N ASN A 169 -30.45 -11.45 -9.52
CA ASN A 169 -30.81 -12.73 -8.90
C ASN A 169 -29.71 -13.23 -7.97
N PHE A 170 -28.44 -13.12 -8.37
CA PHE A 170 -27.30 -13.43 -7.52
C PHE A 170 -27.27 -12.55 -6.27
N MET A 171 -27.48 -11.24 -6.43
CA MET A 171 -27.49 -10.27 -5.32
C MET A 171 -28.55 -10.58 -4.25
N LYS A 172 -29.71 -11.14 -4.63
CA LYS A 172 -30.74 -11.60 -3.68
C LYS A 172 -30.28 -12.73 -2.75
N THR A 173 -29.24 -13.47 -3.14
CA THR A 173 -28.65 -14.55 -2.32
C THR A 173 -27.67 -14.04 -1.27
N LEU A 174 -27.36 -12.75 -1.28
CA LEU A 174 -26.35 -12.15 -0.42
C LEU A 174 -27.01 -11.44 0.76
N THR A 175 -26.37 -11.53 1.92
CA THR A 175 -26.81 -10.82 3.13
C THR A 175 -25.97 -9.58 3.31
N LYS A 176 -26.62 -8.42 3.39
CA LYS A 176 -25.97 -7.14 3.61
C LYS A 176 -25.45 -7.06 5.05
N SER A 177 -24.25 -6.51 5.23
CA SER A 177 -23.70 -6.23 6.56
C SER A 177 -24.48 -5.12 7.26
N LYS A 178 -24.34 -5.06 8.59
CA LYS A 178 -24.90 -3.97 9.39
C LYS A 178 -24.30 -2.64 8.94
N GLU A 179 -25.15 -1.65 8.70
CA GLU A 179 -24.71 -0.32 8.27
C GLU A 179 -23.89 0.40 9.35
N PRO A 180 -22.94 1.27 8.96
CA PRO A 180 -22.14 2.04 9.89
C PRO A 180 -23.01 3.00 10.70
N GLU A 181 -22.63 3.18 11.95
CA GLU A 181 -23.27 4.15 12.86
C GLU A 181 -22.38 5.38 12.98
N CYS A 182 -22.91 6.56 12.67
CA CYS A 182 -22.20 7.81 12.94
C CYS A 182 -22.08 8.01 14.46
N ILE A 183 -20.85 8.12 14.96
CA ILE A 183 -20.57 8.35 16.37
C ILE A 183 -20.49 9.87 16.63
N GLU A 184 -19.68 10.57 15.83
CA GLU A 184 -19.45 12.02 15.95
C GLU A 184 -18.88 12.56 14.63
N ASN A 185 -19.43 13.68 14.13
CA ASN A 185 -18.94 14.36 12.93
C ASN A 185 -18.76 13.39 11.74
N ASN A 186 -17.51 13.14 11.36
CA ASN A 186 -17.11 12.29 10.25
C ASN A 186 -16.63 10.89 10.71
N SER A 187 -16.81 10.55 11.98
CA SER A 187 -16.40 9.29 12.60
C SER A 187 -17.53 8.27 12.61
N TYR A 188 -17.26 7.08 12.09
CA TYR A 188 -18.24 6.01 11.99
C TYR A 188 -17.77 4.75 12.70
N LYS A 189 -18.66 4.13 13.46
CA LYS A 189 -18.52 2.75 13.91
C LYS A 189 -18.86 1.83 12.74
N MET A 190 -17.90 1.06 12.28
CA MET A 190 -18.08 0.07 11.22
C MET A 190 -17.95 -1.34 11.79
N TYR A 191 -18.79 -2.25 11.31
CA TYR A 191 -18.89 -3.62 11.83
C TYR A 191 -18.02 -4.57 11.03
N LYS A 192 -17.50 -5.62 11.69
CA LYS A 192 -16.79 -6.71 11.00
C LYS A 192 -17.59 -7.23 9.80
N GLY A 193 -16.93 -7.39 8.66
CA GLY A 193 -17.50 -7.84 7.39
C GLY A 193 -18.13 -6.72 6.56
N TYR A 194 -18.18 -5.48 7.04
CA TYR A 194 -18.65 -4.35 6.24
C TYR A 194 -17.64 -3.99 5.14
N CYS A 195 -18.12 -3.86 3.91
CA CYS A 195 -17.31 -3.40 2.79
C CYS A 195 -17.37 -1.87 2.71
N ILE A 196 -16.24 -1.17 2.85
CA ILE A 196 -16.20 0.30 2.83
C ILE A 196 -16.45 0.84 1.42
N TYR A 197 -15.73 0.30 0.44
CA TYR A 197 -15.86 0.62 -0.99
C TYR A 197 -15.38 -0.57 -1.82
N THR A 198 -15.73 -0.59 -3.10
CA THR A 198 -15.39 -1.67 -4.03
C THR A 198 -14.50 -1.19 -5.17
N GLU A 199 -13.95 -2.13 -5.93
CA GLU A 199 -13.14 -1.83 -7.12
C GLU A 199 -13.90 -1.04 -8.18
N LEU A 200 -15.24 -1.05 -8.18
CA LEU A 200 -16.06 -0.32 -9.16
C LEU A 200 -16.24 1.16 -8.83
N GLU A 201 -15.93 1.60 -7.61
CA GLU A 201 -16.24 2.95 -7.14
C GLU A 201 -14.99 3.69 -6.64
N ALA A 202 -14.61 4.75 -7.36
CA ALA A 202 -13.70 5.77 -6.81
C ALA A 202 -14.52 6.81 -6.05
N THR A 203 -14.20 7.05 -4.77
CA THR A 203 -15.08 7.82 -3.88
C THR A 203 -14.56 9.22 -3.53
N ASN A 204 -13.33 9.56 -3.96
CA ASN A 204 -12.61 10.78 -3.55
C ASN A 204 -12.54 10.98 -2.02
N ARG A 205 -12.66 9.88 -1.28
CA ARG A 205 -12.64 9.82 0.17
C ARG A 205 -11.36 9.17 0.66
N ILE A 206 -11.05 9.53 1.88
CA ILE A 206 -9.97 9.02 2.69
C ILE A 206 -10.60 8.41 3.93
N TYR A 207 -10.14 7.22 4.27
CA TYR A 207 -10.59 6.49 5.45
C TYR A 207 -9.43 6.42 6.43
N TYR A 208 -9.51 7.15 7.53
CA TYR A 208 -8.53 7.09 8.61
C TYR A 208 -9.01 6.13 9.69
N ILE A 209 -8.25 5.06 9.91
CA ILE A 209 -8.60 4.00 10.87
C ILE A 209 -8.21 4.48 12.26
N LYS A 210 -9.18 4.93 13.06
CA LYS A 210 -8.92 5.33 14.46
C LYS A 210 -8.68 4.12 15.36
N SER A 211 -9.40 3.03 15.09
CA SER A 211 -9.23 1.74 15.78
C SER A 211 -9.72 0.62 14.88
N GLY A 212 -9.16 -0.58 15.06
CA GLY A 212 -9.52 -1.78 14.32
C GLY A 212 -8.61 -2.06 13.12
N LYS A 213 -9.03 -2.97 12.24
CA LYS A 213 -8.27 -3.41 11.05
C LYS A 213 -9.14 -3.47 9.80
N VAL A 214 -8.57 -3.03 8.69
CA VAL A 214 -9.21 -3.03 7.37
C VAL A 214 -8.33 -3.72 6.35
N GLY A 215 -8.86 -4.76 5.70
CA GLY A 215 -8.21 -5.47 4.61
C GLY A 215 -8.48 -4.80 3.27
N ILE A 216 -7.44 -4.72 2.43
CA ILE A 216 -7.50 -4.18 1.07
C ILE A 216 -7.23 -5.31 0.09
N TYR A 217 -8.19 -5.51 -0.82
CA TYR A 217 -8.23 -6.61 -1.76
C TYR A 217 -8.48 -6.10 -3.18
N ASN A 218 -8.17 -6.93 -4.17
CA ASN A 218 -8.62 -6.74 -5.55
C ASN A 218 -8.80 -8.11 -6.21
N ILE A 219 -9.54 -8.19 -7.32
CA ILE A 219 -9.65 -9.43 -8.11
C ILE A 219 -8.70 -9.36 -9.31
N ALA A 220 -7.96 -10.44 -9.55
CA ALA A 220 -7.23 -10.67 -10.79
C ALA A 220 -6.91 -12.16 -10.95
N ASP A 221 -6.71 -12.62 -12.19
CA ASP A 221 -6.49 -14.04 -12.52
C ASP A 221 -7.55 -14.96 -11.86
N SER A 222 -8.81 -14.53 -11.87
CA SER A 222 -9.94 -15.26 -11.26
C SER A 222 -9.77 -15.65 -9.76
N ASP A 223 -8.92 -14.95 -9.00
CA ASP A 223 -8.84 -15.06 -7.54
C ASP A 223 -8.75 -13.66 -6.89
N TYR A 224 -8.91 -13.59 -5.57
CA TYR A 224 -8.66 -12.37 -4.82
C TYR A 224 -7.18 -12.24 -4.49
N ILE A 225 -6.63 -11.04 -4.66
CA ILE A 225 -5.29 -10.67 -4.23
C ILE A 225 -5.41 -9.85 -2.95
N THR A 226 -4.72 -10.28 -1.90
CA THR A 226 -4.55 -9.47 -0.69
C THR A 226 -3.47 -8.42 -0.95
N ARG A 227 -3.84 -7.14 -0.95
CA ARG A 227 -2.88 -6.05 -1.16
C ARG A 227 -2.13 -5.71 0.12
N MET A 228 -2.89 -5.51 1.20
CA MET A 228 -2.42 -5.18 2.55
C MET A 228 -3.61 -5.19 3.51
N ILE A 229 -3.36 -5.50 4.78
CA ILE A 229 -4.27 -5.23 5.90
C ILE A 229 -3.69 -4.05 6.68
N TYR A 230 -4.47 -2.99 6.82
CA TYR A 230 -4.06 -1.78 7.53
C TYR A 230 -4.57 -1.77 8.97
N PRO A 231 -3.68 -1.57 9.96
CA PRO A 231 -4.06 -1.41 11.36
C PRO A 231 -4.55 0.02 11.66
N GLU A 232 -4.85 0.26 12.93
CA GLU A 232 -5.11 1.60 13.44
C GLU A 232 -4.00 2.60 13.07
N GLN A 233 -4.39 3.88 13.03
CA GLN A 233 -3.57 5.02 12.64
C GLN A 233 -3.11 5.02 11.17
N CYS A 234 -3.50 4.02 10.38
CA CYS A 234 -3.33 4.03 8.93
C CYS A 234 -4.47 4.75 8.22
N ILE A 235 -4.18 5.19 6.99
CA ILE A 235 -5.13 5.80 6.07
C ILE A 235 -5.29 4.91 4.85
N ILE A 236 -6.49 4.83 4.31
CA ILE A 236 -6.81 4.22 3.02
C ILE A 236 -7.29 5.29 2.05
N ASP A 237 -6.68 5.32 0.87
CA ASP A 237 -7.00 6.27 -0.20
C ASP A 237 -7.86 5.55 -1.26
N ALA A 238 -9.13 5.95 -1.39
CA ALA A 238 -10.04 5.40 -2.40
C ALA A 238 -10.17 6.33 -3.61
N TYR A 239 -9.02 6.87 -4.05
CA TYR A 239 -8.93 7.67 -5.27
C TYR A 239 -8.86 6.79 -6.50
N ALA A 240 -9.35 7.33 -7.61
CA ALA A 240 -9.06 6.73 -8.90
C ALA A 240 -7.53 6.77 -9.12
N PRO A 241 -6.91 5.64 -9.52
CA PRO A 241 -5.52 5.63 -9.97
C PRO A 241 -5.37 6.49 -11.22
N ASN A 242 -4.18 7.08 -11.40
CA ASN A 242 -3.78 7.79 -12.61
C ASN A 242 -3.28 6.83 -13.70
N LEU A 243 -2.69 5.70 -13.30
CA LEU A 243 -2.29 4.61 -14.17
C LEU A 243 -3.54 3.83 -14.61
N GLU A 244 -3.51 3.33 -15.83
CA GLU A 244 -4.64 2.61 -16.43
C GLU A 244 -4.85 1.19 -15.87
N TYR A 245 -4.04 0.76 -14.89
CA TYR A 245 -4.13 -0.55 -14.29
C TYR A 245 -5.39 -0.71 -13.44
N LYS A 246 -6.27 -1.63 -13.84
CA LYS A 246 -7.53 -1.94 -13.13
C LYS A 246 -7.29 -2.57 -11.77
N THR A 247 -6.17 -3.27 -11.58
CA THR A 247 -5.78 -3.88 -10.31
C THR A 247 -5.35 -2.88 -9.24
N LEU A 248 -5.21 -1.59 -9.60
CA LEU A 248 -5.02 -0.53 -8.61
C LEU A 248 -6.33 -0.08 -7.96
N PHE A 249 -7.48 -0.37 -8.59
CA PHE A 249 -8.76 -0.28 -7.92
C PHE A 249 -8.83 -1.41 -6.90
N THR A 250 -9.42 -1.12 -5.74
CA THR A 250 -9.42 -2.07 -4.62
C THR A 250 -10.78 -2.12 -3.97
N THR A 251 -11.02 -3.18 -3.23
CA THR A 251 -12.12 -3.34 -2.29
C THR A 251 -11.55 -3.26 -0.88
N ALA A 252 -12.19 -2.50 0.00
CA ALA A 252 -11.79 -2.39 1.40
C ALA A 252 -12.85 -3.04 2.31
N VAL A 253 -12.43 -3.96 3.17
CA VAL A 253 -13.33 -4.72 4.07
C VAL A 253 -12.86 -4.59 5.51
N VAL A 254 -13.80 -4.29 6.41
CA VAL A 254 -13.57 -4.20 7.85
C VAL A 254 -13.41 -5.61 8.43
N LEU A 255 -12.27 -5.92 9.04
CA LEU A 255 -11.94 -7.28 9.51
C LEU A 255 -12.29 -7.50 10.99
N GLU A 256 -12.46 -6.41 11.72
CA GLU A 256 -12.94 -6.36 13.10
C GLU A 256 -13.71 -5.05 13.33
N ASP A 257 -14.58 -5.00 14.33
CA ASP A 257 -15.31 -3.76 14.65
C ASP A 257 -14.34 -2.58 14.80
N SER A 258 -14.58 -1.55 14.00
CA SER A 258 -13.62 -0.46 13.76
C SER A 258 -14.26 0.90 13.92
N ILE A 259 -13.44 1.90 14.24
CA ILE A 259 -13.84 3.32 14.17
C ILE A 259 -13.04 3.95 13.04
N ILE A 260 -13.75 4.51 12.06
CA ILE A 260 -13.15 5.05 10.85
C ILE A 260 -13.67 6.46 10.60
N ASP A 261 -12.73 7.41 10.45
CA ASP A 261 -13.03 8.75 9.98
C ASP A 261 -13.07 8.77 8.47
N ILE A 262 -14.12 9.36 7.91
CA ILE A 262 -14.29 9.54 6.47
C ILE A 262 -14.13 11.01 6.14
N ILE A 263 -13.04 11.37 5.45
CA ILE A 263 -12.76 12.75 5.05
C ILE A 263 -12.51 12.83 3.55
N THR A 264 -12.72 14.01 2.97
CA THR A 264 -12.42 14.29 1.57
C THR A 264 -10.93 14.60 1.37
N LYS A 265 -10.47 14.50 0.13
CA LYS A 265 -9.12 14.93 -0.27
C LYS A 265 -8.80 16.36 0.14
N GLU A 266 -9.76 17.26 -0.02
CA GLU A 266 -9.59 18.68 0.29
C GLU A 266 -9.44 18.91 1.80
N GLU A 267 -10.23 18.21 2.61
CA GLU A 267 -10.12 18.23 4.07
C GLU A 267 -8.77 17.70 4.53
N LEU A 268 -8.30 16.56 3.98
CA LEU A 268 -6.97 16.05 4.30
C LEU A 268 -5.89 17.08 3.99
N ILE A 269 -5.91 17.71 2.82
CA ILE A 269 -4.91 18.73 2.45
C ILE A 269 -4.95 19.90 3.44
N LYS A 270 -6.14 20.34 3.89
CA LYS A 270 -6.27 21.38 4.92
C LYS A 270 -5.69 20.90 6.26
N MET A 271 -5.97 19.67 6.67
CA MET A 271 -5.48 19.09 7.92
C MET A 271 -3.95 18.93 7.90
N VAL A 272 -3.39 18.36 6.84
CA VAL A 272 -1.94 18.25 6.58
C VAL A 272 -1.30 19.64 6.61
N TYR A 273 -1.93 20.66 6.03
CA TYR A 273 -1.40 22.02 6.05
C TYR A 273 -1.34 22.61 7.47
N ASN A 274 -2.41 22.46 8.25
CA ASN A 274 -2.58 23.11 9.55
C ASN A 274 -1.96 22.33 10.72
N ASN A 275 -1.73 21.02 10.58
CA ASN A 275 -1.20 20.17 11.65
C ASN A 275 0.13 19.53 11.20
N ALA A 276 1.23 20.02 11.78
CA ALA A 276 2.58 19.55 11.46
C ALA A 276 2.81 18.07 11.83
N GLU A 277 2.29 17.62 12.98
CA GLU A 277 2.43 16.23 13.40
C GLU A 277 1.70 15.29 12.45
N LEU A 278 0.45 15.64 12.10
CA LEU A 278 -0.35 14.89 11.15
C LEU A 278 0.29 14.87 9.76
N ARG A 279 0.86 15.99 9.32
CA ARG A 279 1.63 16.09 8.06
C ARG A 279 2.72 15.04 8.01
N PHE A 280 3.54 14.95 9.06
CA PHE A 280 4.62 13.97 9.13
C PHE A 280 4.10 12.55 9.15
N LYS A 281 3.09 12.26 9.99
CA LYS A 281 2.46 10.94 10.06
C LYS A 281 1.96 10.46 8.68
N ILE A 282 1.26 11.32 7.95
CA ILE A 282 0.75 10.98 6.61
C ILE A 282 1.88 10.75 5.62
N PHE A 283 2.91 11.60 5.61
CA PHE A 283 4.06 11.42 4.72
C PHE A 283 4.83 10.14 5.03
N LYS A 284 5.10 9.88 6.32
CA LYS A 284 5.81 8.68 6.78
C LYS A 284 5.03 7.42 6.43
N MET A 285 3.71 7.41 6.63
CA MET A 285 2.86 6.28 6.28
C MET A 285 2.79 6.03 4.77
N THR A 286 2.59 7.05 3.93
CA THR A 286 2.59 6.84 2.48
C THR A 286 3.96 6.37 1.98
N ALA A 287 5.05 6.90 2.53
CA ALA A 287 6.39 6.41 2.25
C ALA A 287 6.59 4.94 2.70
N MET A 288 6.06 4.56 3.87
CA MET A 288 6.16 3.18 4.35
C MET A 288 5.35 2.21 3.47
N LYS A 289 4.22 2.62 2.90
CA LYS A 289 3.50 1.83 1.88
C LYS A 289 4.36 1.59 0.64
N VAL A 290 5.19 2.58 0.24
CA VAL A 290 6.15 2.41 -0.85
C VAL A 290 7.20 1.36 -0.47
N ILE A 291 7.83 1.49 0.70
CA ILE A 291 8.82 0.54 1.19
C ILE A 291 8.24 -0.88 1.25
N SER A 292 7.07 -1.03 1.86
CA SER A 292 6.39 -2.33 1.95
C SER A 292 6.11 -2.92 0.57
N THR A 293 5.66 -2.11 -0.40
CA THR A 293 5.47 -2.57 -1.79
C THR A 293 6.78 -3.00 -2.46
N ILE A 294 7.87 -2.26 -2.23
CA ILE A 294 9.21 -2.62 -2.72
C ILE A 294 9.69 -3.94 -2.09
N LEU A 295 9.49 -4.14 -0.79
CA LEU A 295 9.83 -5.37 -0.11
C LEU A 295 9.01 -6.55 -0.63
N LYS A 296 7.71 -6.38 -0.93
CA LYS A 296 6.92 -7.42 -1.60
C LYS A 296 7.49 -7.79 -2.97
N ILE A 297 7.91 -6.81 -3.77
CA ILE A 297 8.58 -7.06 -5.05
C ILE A 297 9.89 -7.84 -4.84
N LYS A 298 10.69 -7.46 -3.85
CA LYS A 298 11.93 -8.18 -3.51
C LYS A 298 11.64 -9.61 -3.06
N SER A 299 10.60 -9.82 -2.26
CA SER A 299 10.11 -11.14 -1.83
C SER A 299 9.80 -12.01 -3.05
N ILE A 300 8.95 -11.54 -3.98
CA ILE A 300 8.58 -12.32 -5.18
C ILE A 300 9.80 -12.73 -6.03
N LYS A 301 10.86 -11.90 -6.03
CA LYS A 301 12.09 -12.17 -6.78
C LYS A 301 13.05 -13.16 -6.09
N LYS A 302 12.83 -13.52 -4.82
CA LYS A 302 13.63 -14.57 -4.17
C LYS A 302 13.33 -15.93 -4.80
N THR A 303 14.34 -16.78 -4.86
CA THR A 303 14.20 -18.15 -5.40
C THR A 303 13.59 -19.09 -4.37
N GLU A 304 14.15 -19.11 -3.16
CA GLU A 304 13.72 -20.00 -2.08
C GLU A 304 12.43 -19.51 -1.42
N LEU A 305 11.48 -20.43 -1.20
CA LEU A 305 10.20 -20.12 -0.56
C LEU A 305 10.38 -19.48 0.83
N LYS A 306 11.32 -20.00 1.63
CA LYS A 306 11.64 -19.45 2.95
C LYS A 306 12.01 -17.97 2.86
N ASP A 307 12.89 -17.62 1.94
CA ASP A 307 13.34 -16.23 1.74
C ASP A 307 12.21 -15.33 1.24
N LYS A 308 11.36 -15.83 0.32
CA LYS A 308 10.16 -15.11 -0.14
C LYS A 308 9.29 -14.75 1.07
N LEU A 309 9.00 -15.73 1.93
CA LEU A 309 8.11 -15.58 3.07
C LEU A 309 8.73 -14.67 4.15
N ILE A 310 10.03 -14.81 4.44
CA ILE A 310 10.74 -13.95 5.37
C ILE A 310 10.57 -12.47 4.99
N VAL A 311 10.86 -12.13 3.74
CA VAL A 311 10.79 -10.74 3.24
C VAL A 311 9.34 -10.25 3.16
N LEU A 312 8.38 -11.13 2.85
CA LEU A 312 6.96 -10.77 2.83
C LEU A 312 6.45 -10.42 4.23
N ILE A 313 6.73 -11.26 5.24
CA ILE A 313 6.37 -10.97 6.64
C ILE A 313 7.07 -9.71 7.13
N TYR A 314 8.35 -9.52 6.78
CA TYR A 314 9.08 -8.28 7.07
C TYR A 314 8.34 -7.05 6.50
N SER A 315 7.82 -7.15 5.27
CA SER A 315 7.06 -6.06 4.62
C SER A 315 5.73 -5.73 5.31
N ILE A 316 5.06 -6.75 5.87
CA ILE A 316 3.81 -6.60 6.64
C ILE A 316 4.11 -5.95 7.98
N LEU A 317 5.15 -6.42 8.67
CA LEU A 317 5.57 -5.87 9.96
C LEU A 317 5.91 -4.39 9.90
N LYS A 318 6.54 -3.93 8.80
CA LYS A 318 6.82 -2.50 8.59
C LYS A 318 5.57 -1.61 8.61
N ILE A 319 4.40 -2.16 8.25
CA ILE A 319 3.11 -1.46 8.36
C ILE A 319 2.52 -1.63 9.77
N GLU A 320 2.52 -2.84 10.31
CA GLU A 320 1.94 -3.14 11.65
C GLU A 320 2.64 -2.35 12.78
N THR A 321 3.97 -2.18 12.72
CA THR A 321 4.76 -1.50 13.75
C THR A 321 5.02 -0.03 13.45
N LEU A 322 4.43 0.55 12.40
CA LEU A 322 4.79 1.89 11.92
C LEU A 322 4.57 2.99 12.98
N PHE A 323 3.49 2.86 13.76
CA PHE A 323 3.10 3.82 14.80
C PHE A 323 2.89 3.15 16.16
N SER A 324 3.40 1.93 16.33
CA SER A 324 3.21 1.13 17.52
C SER A 324 4.49 0.35 17.84
N GLU A 325 4.98 0.45 19.07
CA GLU A 325 6.12 -0.33 19.57
C GLU A 325 5.60 -1.66 20.13
N ILE A 326 5.09 -2.53 19.25
CA ILE A 326 4.51 -3.81 19.62
C ILE A 326 5.47 -4.93 19.26
N LYS A 327 5.96 -5.67 20.26
CA LYS A 327 6.85 -6.82 20.04
C LYS A 327 6.11 -8.09 19.63
N TYR A 328 5.02 -8.38 20.33
CA TYR A 328 4.19 -9.54 20.10
C TYR A 328 2.97 -9.13 19.26
N ILE A 329 2.90 -9.61 18.02
CA ILE A 329 1.89 -9.17 17.05
C ILE A 329 1.13 -10.37 16.52
N LYS A 330 -0.19 -10.36 16.69
CA LYS A 330 -1.08 -11.26 15.96
C LYS A 330 -1.42 -10.63 14.61
N LEU A 331 -0.91 -11.22 13.54
CA LEU A 331 -1.20 -10.79 12.18
C LEU A 331 -2.62 -11.24 11.82
N TYR A 332 -3.37 -10.35 11.16
CA TYR A 332 -4.72 -10.64 10.65
C TYR A 332 -4.70 -11.28 9.26
N TYR A 333 -3.60 -11.94 8.92
CA TYR A 333 -3.38 -12.60 7.64
C TYR A 333 -3.55 -14.10 7.82
N THR A 334 -4.39 -14.70 6.99
CA THR A 334 -4.46 -16.15 6.84
C THR A 334 -3.32 -16.64 5.94
N ILE A 335 -3.03 -17.94 5.94
CA ILE A 335 -2.08 -18.52 4.97
C ILE A 335 -2.53 -18.26 3.53
N LYS A 336 -3.84 -18.26 3.27
CA LYS A 336 -4.39 -17.93 1.95
C LYS A 336 -4.08 -16.48 1.55
N ASP A 337 -4.15 -15.53 2.49
CA ASP A 337 -3.73 -14.15 2.22
C ASP A 337 -2.26 -14.06 1.85
N ILE A 338 -1.39 -14.77 2.58
CA ILE A 338 0.05 -14.84 2.27
C ILE A 338 0.29 -15.44 0.89
N LYS A 339 -0.38 -16.55 0.56
CA LYS A 339 -0.34 -17.15 -0.78
C LYS A 339 -0.75 -16.15 -1.84
N ASN A 340 -1.88 -15.47 -1.65
CA ASN A 340 -2.45 -14.57 -2.64
C ASN A 340 -1.68 -13.24 -2.76
N MET A 341 -0.86 -12.89 -1.77
CA MET A 341 0.12 -11.79 -1.89
C MET A 341 1.28 -12.13 -2.84
N ILE A 342 1.73 -13.39 -2.85
CA ILE A 342 2.80 -13.85 -3.77
C ILE A 342 2.19 -14.21 -5.14
N HIS A 343 0.94 -14.68 -5.15
CA HIS A 343 0.17 -15.09 -6.33
C HIS A 343 0.83 -16.20 -7.18
N ASP A 344 1.49 -17.12 -6.48
CA ASP A 344 2.26 -18.23 -7.04
C ASP A 344 1.48 -19.56 -6.88
N ASP A 345 1.87 -20.59 -7.62
CA ASP A 345 1.23 -21.93 -7.60
C ASP A 345 1.64 -22.78 -6.39
N ILE A 346 2.25 -22.15 -5.39
CA ILE A 346 2.71 -22.81 -4.17
C ILE A 346 1.51 -23.34 -3.38
N ASP A 347 1.64 -24.55 -2.84
CA ASP A 347 0.61 -25.14 -1.99
C ASP A 347 0.50 -24.41 -0.65
N VAL A 348 -0.72 -24.32 -0.11
CA VAL A 348 -0.97 -23.64 1.17
C VAL A 348 -0.23 -24.35 2.32
N ASN A 349 -0.12 -25.68 2.28
CA ASN A 349 0.60 -26.45 3.29
C ASN A 349 2.10 -26.17 3.23
N ASP A 350 2.69 -26.06 2.05
CA ASP A 350 4.11 -25.73 1.89
C ASP A 350 4.45 -24.36 2.50
N ILE A 351 3.56 -23.37 2.31
CA ILE A 351 3.69 -22.05 2.93
C ILE A 351 3.61 -22.18 4.45
N GLN A 352 2.63 -22.92 4.96
CA GLN A 352 2.42 -23.07 6.40
C GLN A 352 3.60 -23.77 7.07
N GLU A 353 4.09 -24.89 6.52
CA GLU A 353 5.25 -25.61 7.06
C GLU A 353 6.52 -24.74 7.00
N THR A 354 6.74 -24.03 5.89
CA THR A 354 7.90 -23.13 5.79
C THR A 354 7.84 -22.00 6.81
N LEU A 355 6.66 -21.44 7.10
CA LEU A 355 6.48 -20.39 8.11
C LEU A 355 6.76 -20.90 9.53
N LYS A 356 6.44 -22.17 9.84
CA LYS A 356 6.74 -22.78 11.15
C LYS A 356 8.25 -22.89 11.41
N ASP A 357 9.05 -22.98 10.34
CA ASP A 357 10.51 -23.09 10.39
C ASP A 357 11.25 -21.74 10.37
N ILE A 358 10.53 -20.62 10.43
CA ILE A 358 11.09 -19.27 10.52
C ILE A 358 11.07 -18.82 11.98
N ASP A 359 12.23 -18.36 12.47
CA ASP A 359 12.36 -17.92 13.85
C ASP A 359 11.43 -16.73 14.14
N TYR A 360 10.97 -16.68 15.38
CA TYR A 360 10.04 -15.67 15.91
C TYR A 360 8.63 -15.69 15.29
N LEU A 361 8.31 -16.70 14.47
CA LEU A 361 6.94 -16.94 14.00
C LEU A 361 6.31 -18.13 14.73
N GLU A 362 5.05 -17.96 15.11
CA GLU A 362 4.20 -19.01 15.68
C GLU A 362 2.82 -18.98 15.03
N PHE A 363 2.01 -19.99 15.30
CA PHE A 363 0.63 -20.06 14.87
C PHE A 363 -0.30 -20.20 16.07
N ASP A 364 -1.41 -19.47 16.06
CA ASP A 364 -2.47 -19.69 17.05
C ASP A 364 -3.33 -20.93 16.71
N SER A 365 -4.28 -21.24 17.57
CA SER A 365 -5.19 -22.39 17.38
C SER A 365 -6.11 -22.28 16.15
N PHE A 366 -6.10 -21.14 15.46
CA PHE A 366 -6.87 -20.87 14.25
C PHE A 366 -5.94 -20.62 13.04
N ASP A 367 -4.67 -21.03 13.13
CA ASP A 367 -3.64 -20.86 12.10
C ASP A 367 -3.38 -19.41 11.70
N ASN A 368 -3.65 -18.45 12.59
CA ASN A 368 -3.19 -17.07 12.40
C ASN A 368 -1.70 -16.96 12.73
N ILE A 369 -0.97 -16.20 11.92
CA ILE A 369 0.45 -15.95 12.13
C ILE A 369 0.64 -15.02 13.34
N ILE A 370 1.48 -15.44 14.28
CA ILE A 370 1.93 -14.67 15.42
C ILE A 370 3.41 -14.35 15.20
N VAL A 371 3.78 -13.08 15.34
CA VAL A 371 5.18 -12.67 15.47
C VAL A 371 5.46 -12.47 16.95
N THR A 372 6.34 -13.29 17.52
CA THR A 372 6.59 -13.32 18.97
C THR A 372 7.49 -12.18 19.45
N ASP A 373 8.41 -11.72 18.58
CA ASP A 373 9.33 -10.61 18.86
C ASP A 373 9.73 -9.89 17.55
N SER A 374 8.99 -8.83 17.19
CA SER A 374 9.20 -8.06 15.96
C SER A 374 10.58 -7.41 15.87
N ASP A 375 11.15 -6.96 16.99
CA ASP A 375 12.46 -6.30 17.01
C ASP A 375 13.56 -7.30 16.65
N LYS A 376 13.50 -8.51 17.22
CA LYS A 376 14.42 -9.59 16.85
C LYS A 376 14.19 -10.08 15.44
N TYR A 377 12.95 -10.18 14.99
CA TYR A 377 12.63 -10.54 13.61
C TYR A 377 13.28 -9.55 12.63
N PHE A 378 13.13 -8.24 12.86
CA PHE A 378 13.76 -7.22 12.03
C PHE A 378 15.29 -7.33 12.03
N LYS A 379 15.89 -7.54 13.21
CA LYS A 379 17.35 -7.66 13.35
C LYS A 379 17.91 -8.92 12.67
N GLU A 380 17.25 -10.05 12.83
CA GLU A 380 17.68 -11.34 12.25
C GLU A 380 17.63 -11.30 10.72
N TYR A 381 16.54 -10.73 10.18
CA TYR A 381 16.24 -10.83 8.76
C TYR A 381 16.50 -9.55 7.96
N GLU A 382 17.16 -8.54 8.52
CA GLU A 382 17.51 -7.29 7.83
C GLU A 382 18.26 -7.54 6.51
N SER A 383 19.24 -8.44 6.51
CA SER A 383 20.08 -8.75 5.35
C SER A 383 19.29 -9.40 4.19
N TYR A 384 18.16 -10.05 4.48
CA TYR A 384 17.30 -10.66 3.46
C TYR A 384 16.59 -9.61 2.61
N THR A 385 16.47 -8.38 3.12
CA THR A 385 15.76 -7.28 2.47
C THR A 385 16.62 -6.48 1.50
N ILE A 386 17.93 -6.74 1.46
CA ILE A 386 18.90 -6.05 0.59
C ILE A 386 18.79 -6.57 -0.85
#